data_AF-A0A8B6HBZ3-F1
#
_entry.id   AF-A0A8B6HBZ3-F1
#
_cell.length_a   1.000
_cell.length_b   1.000
_cell.length_c   1.000
_cell.angle_alpha   90.00
_cell.angle_beta   90.00
_cell.angle_gamma   90.00
#
_symmetry.space_group_name_H-M   'P 1'
#
loop_
_entity.id
_entity.type
_entity.pdbx_description
1 polymer ?
#
loop_
_entity_poly.entity_id
_entity_poly.type
_entity_poly.pdbx_seq_one_letter_code
_entity_poly.pdbx_strand_id
1 'polypeptide(L)'
;GLQEEIREKEKNSRTAAVAMLINEVTASEDLTEKFVWALSEGGYQRFVDPINEEYPDRGDKFCQEYFEFLICYLKGDLIERLEPMHICGFLYQNGCIEKSDRDKIASEYHSNGRSQACQELFFCMQRKKKNWPVLFMEALKDSDRSDIKCKMDLAPTPEELVRDGIAFGSDHNQGVPIAEIQNLDEETVVKRVVTPVQDNNDEEELSDSVSALGLVEDGDKAAMDSDYEEEKYMKEGSEKEFSKPKEIKLREYQLELAEKALTGKNTVICADTGSGKTWVALHIVQEHLNSKESPKVAFMARTNPLVQQQYTLFKNFLGEKRVYIINKDEKSTVPLKKLMELYDVFFFTPQILINNIEKGDTRIPEFTLLILDECHHTAKGEPYNNLMRKYIKTKHNNKEIPLPQIVGLTASIGVGAATAEEGAIQHMIKIFSNLDVHEISTVEKNKEEMKKFVAIPTEEHVKMEVCYKDPCKEIIEEEMKKVENIYENLMKKKGNLNSRQNLPGGEYLSKTYLGSIIKLKNQIMCDTTLPKDSGREMICCLTHLGILHEALDINYLMNVEHVIQFLNKKYVEENQQPDRLIAIERRLLN
;
A
#
# COMPACT_ATOMS: atom_id res chain seq x y z
N GLY A 1 -35.58 23.01 34.82
CA GLY A 1 -34.90 24.32 34.80
C GLY A 1 -33.81 24.30 33.75
N LEU A 2 -32.55 24.42 34.16
CA LEU A 2 -31.41 24.54 33.24
C LEU A 2 -31.25 23.35 32.26
N GLN A 3 -31.45 22.11 32.72
CA GLN A 3 -31.37 20.93 31.83
C GLN A 3 -32.40 20.97 30.69
N GLU A 4 -33.58 21.53 30.96
CA GLU A 4 -34.68 21.61 30.00
C GLU A 4 -34.44 22.75 29.00
N GLU A 5 -33.84 23.85 29.48
CA GLU A 5 -33.38 24.97 28.65
C GLU A 5 -32.23 24.56 27.72
N ILE A 6 -31.26 23.77 28.20
CA ILE A 6 -30.19 23.21 27.36
C ILE A 6 -30.77 22.27 26.29
N ARG A 7 -31.75 21.42 26.64
CA ARG A 7 -32.44 20.52 25.69
C ARG A 7 -33.26 21.29 24.66
N GLU A 8 -33.95 22.35 25.05
CA GLU A 8 -34.65 23.25 24.13
C GLU A 8 -33.68 23.94 23.17
N LYS A 9 -32.52 24.37 23.69
CA LYS A 9 -31.48 25.03 22.88
C LYS A 9 -30.77 24.06 21.94
N GLU A 10 -30.63 22.80 22.31
CA GLU A 10 -30.06 21.74 21.48
C GLU A 10 -30.88 21.52 20.20
N LYS A 11 -32.21 21.64 20.28
CA LYS A 11 -33.10 21.55 19.11
C LYS A 11 -32.80 22.62 18.06
N ASN A 12 -32.31 23.79 18.48
CA ASN A 12 -32.03 24.94 17.60
C ASN A 12 -30.55 25.08 17.23
N SER A 13 -29.62 24.79 18.15
CA SER A 13 -28.18 24.82 17.90
C SER A 13 -27.42 24.00 18.94
N ARG A 14 -26.88 22.86 18.49
CA ARG A 14 -26.05 21.96 19.32
C ARG A 14 -24.82 22.68 19.89
N THR A 15 -24.15 23.50 19.10
CA THR A 15 -22.95 24.26 19.54
C THR A 15 -23.30 25.27 20.62
N ALA A 16 -24.44 25.97 20.50
CA ALA A 16 -24.87 26.93 21.52
C ALA A 16 -25.33 26.24 22.82
N ALA A 17 -25.95 25.06 22.71
CA ALA A 17 -26.33 24.24 23.86
C ALA A 17 -25.10 23.72 24.61
N VAL A 18 -24.08 23.24 23.88
CA VAL A 18 -22.80 22.78 24.46
C VAL A 18 -22.04 23.95 25.11
N ALA A 19 -21.99 25.12 24.48
CA ALA A 19 -21.36 26.31 25.08
C ALA A 19 -22.06 26.74 26.38
N MET A 20 -23.39 26.66 26.42
CA MET A 20 -24.19 26.96 27.62
C MET A 20 -23.93 25.94 28.74
N LEU A 21 -23.83 24.65 28.39
CA LEU A 21 -23.48 23.58 29.32
C LEU A 21 -22.06 23.76 29.89
N ILE A 22 -21.08 24.06 29.04
CA ILE A 22 -19.68 24.27 29.46
C ILE A 22 -19.58 25.47 30.39
N ASN A 23 -20.22 26.60 30.04
CA ASN A 23 -20.18 27.81 30.88
C ASN A 23 -20.72 27.56 32.29
N GLU A 24 -21.81 26.80 32.41
CA GLU A 24 -22.37 26.46 33.74
C GLU A 24 -21.47 25.51 34.52
N VAL A 25 -20.92 24.49 33.86
CA VAL A 25 -20.03 23.51 34.49
C VAL A 25 -18.74 24.18 34.99
N THR A 26 -18.19 25.13 34.23
CA THR A 26 -16.96 25.86 34.60
C THR A 26 -17.16 26.88 35.72
N ALA A 27 -18.41 27.18 36.10
CA ALA A 27 -18.71 28.13 37.17
C ALA A 27 -18.53 27.53 38.59
N SER A 28 -18.32 26.21 38.71
CA SER A 28 -18.12 25.51 39.99
C SER A 28 -17.12 24.36 39.84
N GLU A 29 -16.10 24.30 40.71
CA GLU A 29 -15.09 23.23 40.70
C GLU A 29 -15.71 21.84 40.95
N ASP A 30 -16.72 21.73 41.83
CA ASP A 30 -17.43 20.47 42.12
C ASP A 30 -18.26 19.95 40.93
N LEU A 31 -18.71 20.85 40.04
CA LEU A 31 -19.40 20.46 38.80
C LEU A 31 -18.42 20.01 37.71
N THR A 32 -17.19 20.50 37.75
CA THR A 32 -16.16 20.15 36.76
C THR A 32 -15.74 18.68 36.90
N GLU A 33 -15.49 18.19 38.12
CA GLU A 33 -15.18 16.76 38.34
C GLU A 33 -16.35 15.85 37.97
N LYS A 34 -17.58 16.22 38.36
CA LYS A 34 -18.80 15.49 38.00
C LYS A 34 -19.07 15.49 36.50
N PHE A 35 -18.69 16.55 35.80
CA PHE A 35 -18.79 16.65 34.34
C PHE A 35 -17.76 15.78 33.63
N VAL A 36 -16.51 15.76 34.10
CA VAL A 36 -15.48 14.86 33.58
C VAL A 36 -15.88 13.39 33.81
N TRP A 37 -16.42 13.06 34.99
CA TRP A 37 -16.98 11.74 35.27
C TRP A 37 -18.17 11.41 34.36
N ALA A 38 -19.10 12.35 34.15
CA ALA A 38 -20.24 12.16 33.25
C ALA A 38 -19.83 12.02 31.77
N LEU A 39 -18.75 12.68 31.33
CA LEU A 39 -18.15 12.49 30.01
C LEU A 39 -17.53 11.09 29.88
N SER A 40 -16.86 10.61 30.93
CA SER A 40 -16.30 9.26 30.98
C SER A 40 -17.40 8.19 30.89
N GLU A 41 -18.45 8.30 31.72
CA GLU A 41 -19.61 7.39 31.70
C GLU A 41 -20.43 7.48 30.40
N GLY A 42 -20.45 8.67 29.77
CA GLY A 42 -21.08 8.89 28.47
C GLY A 42 -20.26 8.36 27.27
N GLY A 43 -19.07 7.79 27.52
CA GLY A 43 -18.14 7.28 26.52
C GLY A 43 -17.48 8.39 25.69
N TYR A 44 -17.41 9.62 26.18
CA TYR A 44 -16.71 10.75 25.57
C TYR A 44 -15.23 10.79 25.96
N GLN A 45 -14.59 9.62 25.92
CA GLN A 45 -13.24 9.38 26.42
C GLN A 45 -12.19 10.32 25.78
N ARG A 46 -12.40 10.71 24.52
CA ARG A 46 -11.59 11.70 23.78
C ARG A 46 -11.41 13.03 24.52
N PHE A 47 -12.41 13.46 25.29
CA PHE A 47 -12.38 14.72 26.03
C PHE A 47 -11.86 14.55 27.48
N VAL A 48 -11.82 13.32 27.97
CA VAL A 48 -11.38 12.94 29.32
C VAL A 48 -9.88 12.59 29.34
N ASP A 49 -9.40 11.84 28.35
CA ASP A 49 -8.00 11.39 28.24
C ASP A 49 -6.96 12.53 28.32
N PRO A 50 -7.16 13.72 27.69
CA PRO A 50 -6.19 14.82 27.77
C PRO A 50 -6.12 15.52 29.14
N ILE A 51 -7.11 15.29 30.00
CA ILE A 51 -7.20 15.91 31.34
C ILE A 51 -6.43 15.06 32.37
N ASN A 52 -6.25 13.76 32.11
CA ASN A 52 -5.71 12.79 33.07
C ASN A 52 -4.29 12.27 32.76
N GLU A 53 -3.70 12.57 31.60
CA GLU A 53 -2.33 12.15 31.23
C GLU A 53 -1.46 13.34 30.77
N GLU A 54 -0.17 13.33 31.13
CA GLU A 54 0.83 14.20 30.48
C GLU A 54 0.81 13.96 28.97
N TYR A 55 0.57 15.03 28.21
CA TYR A 55 0.43 15.10 26.75
C TYR A 55 1.13 13.96 25.98
N PRO A 56 0.38 12.99 25.41
CA PRO A 56 0.91 12.08 24.41
C PRO A 56 1.00 12.77 23.06
N ASP A 57 1.94 12.27 22.26
CA ASP A 57 2.51 12.80 21.01
C ASP A 57 1.56 13.50 20.01
N ARG A 58 2.03 14.59 19.37
CA ARG A 58 1.26 15.39 18.39
C ARG A 58 0.86 14.59 17.13
N GLY A 59 1.49 13.44 16.89
CA GLY A 59 1.22 12.55 15.75
C GLY A 59 -0.20 11.97 15.74
N ASP A 60 -0.73 11.55 16.90
CA ASP A 60 -2.04 10.90 16.99
C ASP A 60 -3.20 11.85 16.65
N LYS A 61 -3.06 13.13 17.02
CA LYS A 61 -4.03 14.17 16.72
C LYS A 61 -4.11 14.44 15.20
N PHE A 62 -2.97 14.44 14.51
CA PHE A 62 -2.91 14.63 13.06
C PHE A 62 -3.55 13.45 12.32
N CYS A 63 -3.26 12.21 12.71
CA CYS A 63 -3.89 11.02 12.16
C CYS A 63 -5.41 11.07 12.30
N GLN A 64 -5.91 11.41 13.50
CA GLN A 64 -7.35 11.52 13.73
C GLN A 64 -8.01 12.61 12.88
N GLU A 65 -7.42 13.80 12.81
CA GLU A 65 -7.96 14.90 11.99
C GLU A 65 -7.95 14.56 10.49
N TYR A 66 -6.94 13.83 10.01
CA TYR A 66 -6.84 13.33 8.65
C TYR A 66 -7.90 12.27 8.32
N PHE A 67 -8.14 11.31 9.23
CA PHE A 67 -9.15 10.29 9.04
C PHE A 67 -10.58 10.83 9.20
N GLU A 68 -10.80 11.80 10.10
CA GLU A 68 -12.07 12.54 10.17
C GLU A 68 -12.33 13.29 8.87
N PHE A 69 -11.30 13.90 8.30
CA PHE A 69 -11.36 14.55 6.99
C PHE A 69 -11.68 13.55 5.87
N LEU A 70 -10.97 12.41 5.81
CA LEU A 70 -11.20 11.35 4.82
C LEU A 70 -12.61 10.75 4.92
N ILE A 71 -13.14 10.56 6.13
CA ILE A 71 -14.52 10.08 6.30
C ILE A 71 -15.54 11.13 5.86
N CYS A 72 -15.29 12.43 6.11
CA CYS A 72 -16.15 13.49 5.58
C CYS A 72 -16.12 13.52 4.04
N TYR A 73 -14.95 13.25 3.47
CA TYR A 73 -14.69 13.31 2.04
C TYR A 73 -15.21 12.10 1.26
N LEU A 74 -14.92 10.89 1.73
CA LEU A 74 -15.38 9.63 1.14
C LEU A 74 -16.78 9.26 1.61
N LYS A 75 -17.47 10.14 2.36
CA LYS A 75 -18.71 9.81 3.05
C LYS A 75 -19.77 9.21 2.12
N GLY A 76 -19.98 9.80 0.94
CA GLY A 76 -20.93 9.30 -0.06
C GLY A 76 -20.54 7.91 -0.58
N ASP A 77 -19.31 7.78 -1.10
CA ASP A 77 -18.76 6.53 -1.60
C ASP A 77 -18.73 5.42 -0.53
N LEU A 78 -18.43 5.77 0.73
CA LEU A 78 -18.42 4.84 1.86
C LEU A 78 -19.85 4.44 2.24
N ILE A 79 -20.80 5.36 2.33
CA ILE A 79 -22.21 5.06 2.65
C ILE A 79 -22.82 4.12 1.60
N GLU A 80 -22.48 4.27 0.33
CA GLU A 80 -22.98 3.41 -0.75
C GLU A 80 -22.41 1.98 -0.73
N ARG A 81 -21.20 1.81 -0.20
CA ARG A 81 -20.40 0.59 -0.42
C ARG A 81 -20.12 -0.18 0.85
N LEU A 82 -20.19 0.44 2.01
CA LEU A 82 -19.81 -0.14 3.29
C LEU A 82 -20.99 -0.91 3.90
N GLU A 83 -20.69 -2.08 4.47
CA GLU A 83 -21.67 -2.85 5.23
C GLU A 83 -21.50 -2.54 6.73
N PRO A 84 -22.36 -1.70 7.32
CA PRO A 84 -22.12 -1.14 8.65
C PRO A 84 -22.15 -2.20 9.74
N MET A 85 -22.89 -3.30 9.55
CA MET A 85 -23.01 -4.36 10.55
C MET A 85 -21.74 -5.19 10.72
N HIS A 86 -21.00 -5.46 9.63
CA HIS A 86 -19.71 -6.15 9.70
C HIS A 86 -18.67 -5.29 10.41
N ILE A 87 -18.54 -4.03 10.01
CA ILE A 87 -17.58 -3.11 10.63
C ILE A 87 -17.93 -2.85 12.09
N CYS A 88 -19.23 -2.68 12.40
CA CYS A 88 -19.71 -2.54 13.77
C CYS A 88 -19.33 -3.76 14.65
N GLY A 89 -19.40 -4.98 14.11
CA GLY A 89 -18.97 -6.19 14.81
C GLY A 89 -17.49 -6.16 15.17
N PHE A 90 -16.63 -5.85 14.19
CA PHE A 90 -15.18 -5.77 14.38
C PHE A 90 -14.79 -4.65 15.37
N LEU A 91 -15.39 -3.47 15.23
CA LEU A 91 -15.14 -2.33 16.12
C LEU A 91 -15.62 -2.60 17.55
N TYR A 92 -16.70 -3.35 17.73
CA TYR A 92 -17.17 -3.77 19.06
C TYR A 92 -16.20 -4.78 19.70
N GLN A 93 -15.76 -5.78 18.94
CA GLN A 93 -14.82 -6.80 19.42
C GLN A 93 -13.47 -6.20 19.84
N ASN A 94 -13.00 -5.17 19.12
CA ASN A 94 -11.77 -4.45 19.44
C ASN A 94 -11.99 -3.29 20.43
N GLY A 95 -13.18 -3.20 21.04
CA GLY A 95 -13.51 -2.23 22.08
C GLY A 95 -13.50 -0.77 21.62
N CYS A 96 -13.65 -0.51 20.31
CA CYS A 96 -13.76 0.84 19.75
C CYS A 96 -15.15 1.46 19.96
N ILE A 97 -16.19 0.63 20.01
CA ILE A 97 -17.59 1.04 20.27
C ILE A 97 -18.22 0.14 21.34
N GLU A 98 -19.23 0.63 22.04
CA GLU A 98 -19.90 -0.10 23.12
C GLU A 98 -21.13 -0.88 22.63
N LYS A 99 -21.66 -1.75 23.50
CA LYS A 99 -22.86 -2.55 23.21
C LYS A 99 -24.08 -1.66 22.89
N SER A 100 -24.24 -0.55 23.61
CA SER A 100 -25.33 0.41 23.40
C SER A 100 -25.27 1.09 22.03
N ASP A 101 -24.07 1.36 21.51
CA ASP A 101 -23.85 1.95 20.18
C ASP A 101 -24.10 0.92 19.08
N ARG A 102 -23.65 -0.32 19.27
CA ARG A 102 -23.95 -1.44 18.37
C ARG A 102 -25.47 -1.68 18.24
N ASP A 103 -26.19 -1.66 19.35
CA ASP A 103 -27.64 -1.87 19.37
C ASP A 103 -28.38 -0.72 18.65
N LYS A 104 -27.89 0.53 18.77
CA LYS A 104 -28.41 1.69 18.03
C LYS A 104 -28.16 1.58 16.53
N ILE A 105 -26.93 1.25 16.12
CA ILE A 105 -26.58 1.09 14.70
C ILE A 105 -27.42 -0.03 14.06
N ALA A 106 -27.62 -1.14 14.79
CA ALA A 106 -28.49 -2.24 14.35
C ALA A 106 -29.96 -1.79 14.23
N SER A 107 -30.46 -1.02 15.19
CA SER A 107 -31.83 -0.48 15.16
C SER A 107 -32.04 0.48 13.98
N GLU A 108 -31.08 1.37 13.71
CA GLU A 108 -31.09 2.28 12.57
C GLU A 108 -31.02 1.52 11.24
N TYR A 109 -30.24 0.44 11.18
CA TYR A 109 -30.15 -0.43 10.01
C TYR A 109 -31.50 -1.05 9.65
N HIS A 110 -32.22 -1.57 10.65
CA HIS A 110 -33.53 -2.19 10.44
C HIS A 110 -34.66 -1.18 10.18
N SER A 111 -34.57 0.02 10.74
CA SER A 111 -35.66 1.01 10.69
C SER A 111 -35.53 1.99 9.52
N ASN A 112 -34.32 2.48 9.25
CA ASN A 112 -34.04 3.57 8.32
C ASN A 112 -33.07 3.15 7.18
N GLY A 113 -32.64 1.90 7.18
CA GLY A 113 -31.82 1.31 6.12
C GLY A 113 -30.31 1.54 6.28
N ARG A 114 -29.56 0.91 5.37
CA ARG A 114 -28.08 0.84 5.41
C ARG A 114 -27.42 2.21 5.48
N SER A 115 -27.88 3.19 4.70
CA SER A 115 -27.23 4.49 4.61
C SER A 115 -27.29 5.28 5.91
N GLN A 116 -28.38 5.13 6.68
CA GLN A 116 -28.53 5.79 7.97
C GLN A 116 -27.71 5.08 9.06
N ALA A 117 -27.63 3.75 9.01
CA ALA A 117 -26.75 2.98 9.88
C ALA A 117 -25.26 3.29 9.67
N CYS A 118 -24.81 3.49 8.41
CA CYS A 118 -23.45 3.95 8.12
C CYS A 118 -23.18 5.33 8.73
N GLN A 119 -24.16 6.24 8.71
CA GLN A 119 -24.00 7.56 9.31
C GLN A 119 -23.89 7.50 10.84
N GLU A 120 -24.71 6.66 11.48
CA GLU A 120 -24.63 6.45 12.93
C GLU A 120 -23.32 5.77 13.33
N LEU A 121 -22.84 4.80 12.53
CA LEU A 121 -21.53 4.17 12.70
C LEU A 121 -20.39 5.20 12.71
N PHE A 122 -20.34 6.08 11.71
CA PHE A 122 -19.32 7.13 11.66
C PHE A 122 -19.43 8.10 12.83
N PHE A 123 -20.65 8.42 13.25
CA PHE A 123 -20.88 9.28 14.41
C PHE A 123 -20.37 8.64 15.72
N CYS A 124 -20.63 7.34 15.93
CA CYS A 124 -20.12 6.59 17.08
C CYS A 124 -18.59 6.52 17.09
N MET A 125 -17.97 6.27 15.93
CA MET A 125 -16.51 6.19 15.80
C MET A 125 -15.82 7.51 16.16
N GLN A 126 -16.39 8.64 15.72
CA GLN A 126 -15.85 9.99 15.99
C GLN A 126 -15.92 10.38 17.47
N ARG A 127 -16.78 9.73 18.27
CA ARG A 127 -17.02 10.07 19.67
C ARG A 127 -16.11 9.36 20.66
N LYS A 128 -15.70 8.11 20.39
CA LYS A 128 -15.35 7.19 21.50
C LYS A 128 -13.88 6.80 21.69
N LYS A 129 -12.96 6.82 20.70
CA LYS A 129 -11.54 6.43 20.95
C LYS A 129 -10.46 7.06 20.07
N LYS A 130 -9.26 7.31 20.61
CA LYS A 130 -8.09 7.82 19.86
C LYS A 130 -7.64 6.92 18.67
N ASN A 131 -7.81 5.60 18.77
CA ASN A 131 -7.30 4.62 17.80
C ASN A 131 -8.36 4.10 16.82
N TRP A 132 -9.56 4.72 16.79
CA TRP A 132 -10.61 4.33 15.86
C TRP A 132 -10.14 4.29 14.38
N PRO A 133 -9.22 5.16 13.91
CA PRO A 133 -8.84 5.13 12.49
C PRO A 133 -8.07 3.87 12.09
N VAL A 134 -7.17 3.40 12.97
CA VAL A 134 -6.39 2.18 12.75
C VAL A 134 -7.31 0.97 12.74
N LEU A 135 -8.20 0.88 13.72
CA LEU A 135 -9.17 -0.21 13.85
C LEU A 135 -10.19 -0.21 12.71
N PHE A 136 -10.55 0.96 12.18
CA PHE A 136 -11.40 1.07 11.00
C PHE A 136 -10.71 0.55 9.74
N MET A 137 -9.42 0.88 9.56
CA MET A 137 -8.64 0.36 8.44
C MET A 137 -8.43 -1.15 8.54
N GLU A 138 -8.25 -1.69 9.75
CA GLU A 138 -8.19 -3.14 9.98
C GLU A 138 -9.54 -3.81 9.69
N ALA A 139 -10.65 -3.22 10.12
CA ALA A 139 -11.99 -3.71 9.79
C ALA A 139 -12.23 -3.73 8.28
N LEU A 140 -11.74 -2.73 7.54
CA LEU A 140 -11.82 -2.70 6.08
C LEU A 140 -10.96 -3.78 5.43
N LYS A 141 -9.77 -4.08 5.98
CA LYS A 141 -8.90 -5.18 5.51
C LYS A 141 -9.56 -6.55 5.70
N ASP A 142 -10.27 -6.75 6.81
CA ASP A 142 -10.98 -8.00 7.11
C ASP A 142 -12.23 -8.19 6.23
N SER A 143 -12.84 -7.08 5.78
CA SER A 143 -14.05 -7.10 4.95
C SER A 143 -13.86 -7.45 3.46
N ASP A 144 -12.62 -7.74 3.03
CA ASP A 144 -12.23 -8.11 1.65
C ASP A 144 -12.62 -7.09 0.55
N ARG A 145 -12.76 -5.81 0.92
CA ARG A 145 -13.12 -4.71 0.01
C ARG A 145 -11.91 -3.98 -0.55
N SER A 146 -11.23 -4.63 -1.50
CA SER A 146 -10.06 -4.08 -2.21
C SER A 146 -10.34 -2.77 -2.96
N ASP A 147 -11.58 -2.53 -3.37
CA ASP A 147 -12.02 -1.35 -4.12
C ASP A 147 -12.03 -0.05 -3.28
N ILE A 148 -12.58 -0.13 -2.06
CA ILE A 148 -12.58 0.98 -1.09
C ILE A 148 -11.18 1.20 -0.56
N LYS A 149 -10.46 0.11 -0.29
CA LYS A 149 -9.07 0.11 0.15
C LYS A 149 -8.17 0.83 -0.86
N CYS A 150 -8.30 0.57 -2.16
CA CYS A 150 -7.50 1.25 -3.19
C CYS A 150 -7.73 2.78 -3.19
N LYS A 151 -8.96 3.25 -2.99
CA LYS A 151 -9.25 4.69 -2.87
C LYS A 151 -8.67 5.34 -1.62
N MET A 152 -8.57 4.60 -0.51
CA MET A 152 -7.97 5.07 0.74
C MET A 152 -6.43 4.95 0.73
N ASP A 153 -5.87 3.92 0.08
CA ASP A 153 -4.44 3.67 -0.12
C ASP A 153 -3.81 4.65 -1.15
N LEU A 154 -4.63 5.29 -2.00
CA LEU A 154 -4.20 6.39 -2.88
C LEU A 154 -3.97 7.72 -2.13
N ALA A 155 -4.37 7.77 -0.85
CA ALA A 155 -4.13 8.90 0.03
C ALA A 155 -2.87 8.62 0.88
N PRO A 156 -1.89 9.53 0.94
CA PRO A 156 -0.61 9.28 1.61
C PRO A 156 -0.81 8.96 3.10
N THR A 157 -0.10 7.97 3.62
CA THR A 157 -0.20 7.62 5.05
C THR A 157 0.45 8.71 5.90
N PRO A 158 0.04 8.91 7.18
CA PRO A 158 0.67 9.89 8.08
C PRO A 158 2.21 9.78 8.13
N GLU A 159 2.75 8.57 8.00
CA GLU A 159 4.18 8.28 7.95
C GLU A 159 4.85 8.76 6.65
N GLU A 160 4.14 8.68 5.51
CA GLU A 160 4.61 9.22 4.23
C GLU A 160 4.67 10.75 4.24
N LEU A 161 3.80 11.39 5.03
CA LEU A 161 3.73 12.84 5.18
C LEU A 161 4.84 13.42 6.06
N VAL A 162 5.27 12.66 7.06
CA VAL A 162 6.47 12.96 7.86
C VAL A 162 7.74 12.73 7.01
N ARG A 163 7.76 11.67 6.19
CA ARG A 163 8.89 11.31 5.31
C ARG A 163 9.16 12.34 4.21
N ASP A 164 8.11 12.94 3.65
CA ASP A 164 8.21 13.91 2.55
C ASP A 164 8.41 15.36 3.05
N GLY A 165 8.64 15.55 4.36
CA GLY A 165 8.97 16.85 4.96
C GLY A 165 7.79 17.83 5.01
N ILE A 166 6.56 17.32 4.91
CA ILE A 166 5.33 18.12 4.88
C ILE A 166 4.76 18.31 6.31
N ALA A 167 5.11 17.42 7.25
CA ALA A 167 4.92 17.60 8.68
C ALA A 167 6.24 17.95 9.37
N PHE A 168 6.22 18.97 10.25
CA PHE A 168 7.35 19.33 11.10
C PHE A 168 7.62 18.23 12.14
N GLY A 169 8.52 17.31 11.82
CA GLY A 169 9.20 16.49 12.81
C GLY A 169 10.22 17.35 13.57
N SER A 170 10.02 17.46 14.88
CA SER A 170 10.96 17.94 15.92
C SER A 170 12.21 18.70 15.43
N ASP A 171 12.21 20.02 15.65
CA ASP A 171 13.45 20.78 15.78
C ASP A 171 14.30 20.20 16.93
N HIS A 172 15.30 19.38 16.58
CA HIS A 172 16.52 19.23 17.36
C HIS A 172 17.73 19.22 16.43
N ASN A 173 17.93 20.37 15.79
CA ASN A 173 19.25 20.79 15.32
C ASN A 173 19.83 21.73 16.39
N GLN A 174 20.26 21.17 17.52
CA GLN A 174 21.32 21.76 18.33
C GLN A 174 22.35 20.67 18.59
N GLY A 175 23.54 20.86 18.03
CA GLY A 175 24.65 19.94 18.19
C GLY A 175 25.06 19.78 19.64
N VAL A 176 25.32 18.53 20.01
CA VAL A 176 26.30 18.19 21.04
C VAL A 176 27.37 17.33 20.32
N PRO A 177 28.66 17.62 20.49
CA PRO A 177 29.73 16.87 19.82
C PRO A 177 29.70 15.41 20.27
N ILE A 178 29.83 14.47 19.33
CA ILE A 178 30.12 13.06 19.66
C ILE A 178 31.60 12.98 20.04
N ALA A 179 31.85 13.26 21.32
CA ALA A 179 32.94 12.70 22.09
C ALA A 179 32.30 12.18 23.39
N GLU A 180 32.67 10.97 23.80
CA GLU A 180 32.28 10.32 25.07
C GLU A 180 30.86 9.73 25.15
N ILE A 181 30.60 8.68 24.37
CA ILE A 181 29.95 7.46 24.91
C ILE A 181 30.73 6.26 24.36
N GLN A 182 31.96 6.10 24.86
CA GLN A 182 32.58 4.79 24.97
C GLN A 182 32.22 4.26 26.36
N ASN A 183 31.99 2.95 26.45
CA ASN A 183 31.72 2.15 27.65
C ASN A 183 30.24 1.96 28.03
N LEU A 184 29.58 1.04 27.32
CA LEU A 184 28.62 0.12 27.92
C LEU A 184 28.95 -1.30 27.40
N ASP A 185 29.18 -2.21 28.34
CA ASP A 185 29.85 -3.50 28.16
C ASP A 185 29.09 -4.53 27.30
N GLU A 186 29.85 -5.34 26.57
CA GLU A 186 29.45 -6.28 25.51
C GLU A 186 28.64 -7.54 25.97
N GLU A 187 28.16 -7.63 27.21
CA GLU A 187 27.62 -8.89 27.77
C GLU A 187 26.09 -8.95 28.00
N THR A 188 25.30 -7.90 27.74
CA THR A 188 23.85 -7.91 28.05
C THR A 188 22.91 -8.03 26.85
N VAL A 189 23.41 -7.99 25.61
CA VAL A 189 22.57 -8.04 24.39
C VAL A 189 22.33 -9.48 23.88
N VAL A 190 23.05 -10.48 24.40
CA VAL A 190 23.02 -11.87 23.89
C VAL A 190 21.99 -12.79 24.59
N LYS A 191 21.22 -12.31 25.59
CA LYS A 191 20.33 -13.18 26.40
C LYS A 191 18.84 -13.16 26.09
N ARG A 192 18.36 -12.53 25.00
CA ARG A 192 16.92 -12.53 24.67
C ARG A 192 16.51 -13.27 23.40
N VAL A 193 17.45 -13.94 22.74
CA VAL A 193 17.15 -14.80 21.59
C VAL A 193 17.74 -16.17 21.89
N VAL A 194 16.86 -17.15 22.05
CA VAL A 194 17.11 -18.59 22.29
C VAL A 194 17.41 -19.00 23.74
N THR A 195 16.46 -19.68 24.38
CA THR A 195 16.75 -20.95 25.06
C THR A 195 15.60 -21.96 24.88
N PRO A 196 15.93 -23.26 24.94
CA PRO A 196 15.18 -24.34 24.29
C PRO A 196 14.34 -25.17 25.27
N VAL A 197 13.47 -25.99 24.69
CA VAL A 197 12.79 -27.11 25.36
C VAL A 197 13.83 -28.12 25.86
N GLN A 198 13.76 -28.48 27.14
CA GLN A 198 14.30 -29.74 27.68
C GLN A 198 13.29 -30.35 28.63
N ASP A 199 12.95 -31.61 28.33
CA ASP A 199 12.20 -32.55 29.17
C ASP A 199 12.82 -32.68 30.56
N ASN A 200 11.98 -32.90 31.56
CA ASN A 200 12.16 -33.96 32.55
C ASN A 200 10.82 -34.27 33.24
N ASN A 201 10.56 -35.58 33.32
CA ASN A 201 9.49 -36.22 34.07
C ASN A 201 9.52 -35.82 35.56
N ASP A 202 8.35 -35.79 36.19
CA ASP A 202 8.01 -36.71 37.28
C ASP A 202 6.52 -36.62 37.63
N GLU A 203 6.01 -37.78 38.04
CA GLU A 203 4.63 -38.21 38.24
C GLU A 203 3.94 -37.51 39.42
N GLU A 204 2.62 -37.30 39.35
CA GLU A 204 1.66 -37.87 40.32
C GLU A 204 0.18 -37.61 39.94
N GLU A 205 -0.56 -38.73 39.98
CA GLU A 205 -1.99 -39.04 40.02
C GLU A 205 -3.07 -37.93 40.10
N LEU A 206 -4.15 -38.11 39.32
CA LEU A 206 -5.48 -38.46 39.87
C LEU A 206 -6.57 -38.67 38.78
N SER A 207 -7.02 -39.94 38.72
CA SER A 207 -8.39 -40.46 38.60
C SER A 207 -9.34 -40.11 37.43
N ASP A 208 -9.69 -41.18 36.73
CA ASP A 208 -11.04 -41.68 36.41
C ASP A 208 -12.05 -40.81 35.62
N SER A 209 -12.44 -41.27 34.43
CA SER A 209 -13.71 -42.03 34.25
C SER A 209 -14.10 -42.21 32.77
N VAL A 210 -13.91 -43.43 32.29
CA VAL A 210 -14.80 -44.33 31.51
C VAL A 210 -15.94 -43.75 30.62
N SER A 211 -16.07 -44.40 29.44
CA SER A 211 -17.31 -44.80 28.72
C SER A 211 -17.57 -44.03 27.41
N ALA A 212 -18.01 -44.60 26.29
CA ALA A 212 -18.25 -45.96 25.83
C ALA A 212 -18.85 -45.88 24.40
N LEU A 213 -18.50 -46.86 23.55
CA LEU A 213 -19.34 -47.56 22.56
C LEU A 213 -19.87 -46.84 21.30
N GLY A 214 -19.73 -47.54 20.17
CA GLY A 214 -20.87 -47.72 19.24
C GLY A 214 -20.54 -47.89 17.75
N LEU A 215 -20.36 -49.15 17.34
CA LEU A 215 -20.22 -49.69 15.98
C LEU A 215 -21.39 -49.39 15.01
N VAL A 216 -21.16 -49.48 13.68
CA VAL A 216 -21.67 -50.48 12.69
C VAL A 216 -21.81 -49.87 11.27
N GLU A 217 -21.60 -50.76 10.30
CA GLU A 217 -21.26 -50.76 8.87
C GLU A 217 -22.35 -50.40 7.82
N ASP A 218 -21.83 -50.26 6.58
CA ASP A 218 -22.32 -50.76 5.26
C ASP A 218 -23.39 -50.05 4.41
N GLY A 219 -23.07 -49.95 3.09
CA GLY A 219 -24.06 -49.97 2.00
C GLY A 219 -23.73 -49.20 0.70
N ASP A 220 -23.39 -49.95 -0.37
CA ASP A 220 -23.07 -49.56 -1.76
C ASP A 220 -24.06 -48.66 -2.55
N LYS A 221 -23.55 -47.83 -3.50
CA LYS A 221 -23.73 -47.97 -4.99
C LYS A 221 -23.38 -46.72 -5.83
N ALA A 222 -22.38 -46.91 -6.70
CA ALA A 222 -22.29 -46.61 -8.15
C ALA A 222 -22.69 -45.25 -8.81
N ALA A 223 -21.67 -44.65 -9.45
CA ALA A 223 -21.58 -44.09 -10.81
C ALA A 223 -22.26 -42.77 -11.21
N MET A 224 -21.46 -41.72 -11.51
CA MET A 224 -21.38 -41.06 -12.83
C MET A 224 -20.28 -39.98 -12.89
N ASP A 225 -19.52 -39.98 -13.99
CA ASP A 225 -18.51 -39.00 -14.40
C ASP A 225 -19.07 -37.58 -14.60
N SER A 226 -18.30 -36.55 -14.19
CA SER A 226 -17.88 -35.42 -15.03
C SER A 226 -17.23 -34.29 -14.20
N ASP A 227 -15.98 -33.98 -14.55
CA ASP A 227 -15.30 -32.68 -14.61
C ASP A 227 -15.36 -31.64 -13.46
N TYR A 228 -14.18 -31.04 -13.26
CA TYR A 228 -13.84 -29.78 -12.56
C TYR A 228 -13.57 -29.86 -11.04
N GLU A 229 -12.31 -30.14 -10.66
CA GLU A 229 -11.78 -29.81 -9.34
C GLU A 229 -11.04 -28.46 -9.35
N GLU A 230 -11.79 -27.38 -9.15
CA GLU A 230 -11.34 -26.20 -8.42
C GLU A 230 -12.28 -26.08 -7.22
N GLU A 231 -11.74 -26.24 -6.00
CA GLU A 231 -12.28 -25.86 -4.67
C GLU A 231 -12.11 -26.96 -3.61
N LYS A 232 -10.96 -26.96 -2.93
CA LYS A 232 -10.89 -27.40 -1.52
C LYS A 232 -9.63 -26.90 -0.82
N TYR A 233 -9.67 -25.65 -0.35
CA TYR A 233 -8.78 -25.17 0.71
C TYR A 233 -9.56 -24.28 1.67
N MET A 234 -10.37 -24.90 2.55
CA MET A 234 -10.72 -24.32 3.85
C MET A 234 -11.03 -25.46 4.83
N LYS A 235 -10.46 -25.35 6.05
CA LYS A 235 -10.41 -26.30 7.17
C LYS A 235 -9.32 -27.37 6.98
N GLU A 236 -8.31 -27.50 7.83
CA GLU A 236 -8.33 -27.56 9.30
C GLU A 236 -7.06 -26.99 9.96
N GLY A 237 -7.23 -26.44 11.17
CA GLY A 237 -6.11 -26.11 12.06
C GLY A 237 -5.62 -27.37 12.77
N SER A 238 -4.36 -27.72 12.54
CA SER A 238 -3.54 -28.57 13.41
C SER A 238 -2.09 -28.35 13.02
N GLU A 239 -1.28 -27.96 14.00
CA GLU A 239 0.20 -28.02 14.08
C GLU A 239 0.99 -27.84 12.77
N LYS A 240 1.72 -26.72 12.66
CA LYS A 240 2.60 -26.40 11.52
C LYS A 240 3.72 -27.45 11.38
N GLU A 241 3.46 -28.51 10.63
CA GLU A 241 4.51 -29.30 10.00
C GLU A 241 5.29 -28.41 9.03
N PHE A 242 6.61 -28.33 9.22
CA PHE A 242 7.51 -27.68 8.28
C PHE A 242 7.45 -28.41 6.93
N SER A 243 6.69 -27.89 5.99
CA SER A 243 6.57 -28.45 4.64
C SER A 243 7.94 -28.53 3.98
N LYS A 244 8.33 -29.72 3.50
CA LYS A 244 9.53 -29.94 2.70
C LYS A 244 9.60 -28.97 1.51
N PRO A 245 10.80 -28.57 1.04
CA PRO A 245 10.95 -27.74 -0.15
C PRO A 245 10.20 -28.37 -1.34
N LYS A 246 9.33 -27.60 -2.00
CA LYS A 246 8.64 -28.06 -3.21
C LYS A 246 9.67 -28.25 -4.33
N GLU A 247 9.60 -29.36 -5.06
CA GLU A 247 10.49 -29.63 -6.18
C GLU A 247 10.16 -28.69 -7.37
N ILE A 248 11.17 -28.06 -7.96
CA ILE A 248 11.00 -27.22 -9.15
C ILE A 248 11.14 -28.08 -10.39
N LYS A 249 10.10 -28.13 -11.21
CA LYS A 249 10.14 -28.76 -12.53
C LYS A 249 10.09 -27.69 -13.62
N LEU A 250 11.24 -27.42 -14.20
CA LEU A 250 11.37 -26.51 -15.35
C LEU A 250 11.02 -27.23 -16.65
N ARG A 251 10.54 -26.46 -17.63
CA ARG A 251 10.36 -26.90 -19.02
C ARG A 251 11.68 -26.87 -19.79
N GLU A 252 11.76 -27.53 -20.94
CA GLU A 252 13.01 -27.60 -21.73
C GLU A 252 13.49 -26.21 -22.16
N TYR A 253 12.58 -25.33 -22.61
CA TYR A 253 12.95 -23.95 -22.94
C TYR A 253 13.43 -23.15 -21.72
N GLN A 254 12.97 -23.49 -20.51
CA GLN A 254 13.40 -22.82 -19.28
C GLN A 254 14.79 -23.31 -18.84
N LEU A 255 15.07 -24.61 -19.01
CA LEU A 255 16.41 -25.17 -18.83
C LEU A 255 17.41 -24.57 -19.81
N GLU A 256 17.02 -24.42 -21.08
CA GLU A 256 17.81 -23.74 -22.11
C GLU A 256 18.13 -22.28 -21.70
N LEU A 257 17.15 -21.55 -21.17
CA LEU A 257 17.37 -20.19 -20.70
C LEU A 257 18.38 -20.13 -19.52
N ALA A 258 18.40 -21.15 -18.66
CA ALA A 258 19.31 -21.23 -17.52
C ALA A 258 20.75 -21.63 -17.91
N GLU A 259 20.91 -22.45 -18.96
CA GLU A 259 22.17 -23.13 -19.32
C GLU A 259 23.39 -22.20 -19.28
N LYS A 260 23.33 -21.05 -19.96
CA LYS A 260 24.45 -20.10 -20.03
C LYS A 260 24.80 -19.50 -18.67
N ALA A 261 23.80 -19.16 -17.85
CA ALA A 261 24.01 -18.62 -16.52
C ALA A 261 24.59 -19.67 -15.56
N LEU A 262 24.20 -20.94 -15.68
CA LEU A 262 24.73 -22.03 -14.87
C LEU A 262 26.23 -22.29 -15.10
N THR A 263 26.80 -21.85 -16.23
CA THR A 263 28.25 -21.89 -16.47
C THR A 263 29.06 -20.88 -15.65
N GLY A 264 28.39 -20.00 -14.90
CA GLY A 264 29.03 -18.95 -14.09
C GLY A 264 29.35 -17.66 -14.84
N LYS A 265 28.98 -17.55 -16.13
CA LYS A 265 29.17 -16.33 -16.93
C LYS A 265 28.09 -15.28 -16.61
N ASN A 266 28.46 -13.99 -16.66
CA ASN A 266 27.47 -12.91 -16.57
C ASN A 266 26.53 -12.98 -17.77
N THR A 267 25.24 -13.16 -17.52
CA THR A 267 24.26 -13.55 -18.54
C THR A 267 23.03 -12.66 -18.47
N VAL A 268 22.51 -12.22 -19.61
CA VAL A 268 21.18 -11.62 -19.69
C VAL A 268 20.21 -12.62 -20.31
N ILE A 269 19.17 -12.96 -19.56
CA ILE A 269 18.08 -13.84 -19.97
C ILE A 269 16.97 -12.97 -20.55
N CYS A 270 16.79 -13.07 -21.87
CA CYS A 270 15.79 -12.34 -22.62
C CYS A 270 14.73 -13.31 -23.14
N ALA A 271 13.52 -13.23 -22.60
CA ALA A 271 12.38 -14.07 -22.97
C ALA A 271 11.07 -13.38 -22.63
N ASP A 272 10.02 -13.61 -23.40
CA ASP A 272 8.72 -12.92 -23.28
C ASP A 272 8.14 -12.92 -21.86
N THR A 273 7.32 -11.93 -21.54
CA THR A 273 6.56 -11.93 -20.28
C THR A 273 5.65 -13.16 -20.23
N GLY A 274 5.55 -13.81 -19.07
CA GLY A 274 4.81 -15.07 -18.92
C GLY A 274 5.62 -16.34 -19.22
N SER A 275 6.83 -16.25 -19.80
CA SER A 275 7.73 -17.41 -20.00
C SER A 275 8.30 -18.01 -18.70
N GLY A 276 8.04 -17.38 -17.55
CA GLY A 276 8.54 -17.87 -16.26
C GLY A 276 10.02 -17.58 -16.01
N LYS A 277 10.55 -16.43 -16.47
CA LYS A 277 11.92 -15.97 -16.17
C LYS A 277 12.28 -16.04 -14.67
N THR A 278 11.33 -15.76 -13.79
CA THR A 278 11.53 -15.91 -12.34
C THR A 278 11.81 -17.36 -11.92
N TRP A 279 11.14 -18.34 -12.53
CA TRP A 279 11.40 -19.76 -12.27
C TRP A 279 12.80 -20.17 -12.73
N VAL A 280 13.23 -19.65 -13.88
CA VAL A 280 14.60 -19.81 -14.39
C VAL A 280 15.61 -19.23 -13.39
N ALA A 281 15.36 -18.02 -12.88
CA ALA A 281 16.20 -17.38 -11.88
C ALA A 281 16.25 -18.15 -10.56
N LEU A 282 15.12 -18.69 -10.10
CA LEU A 282 15.05 -19.51 -8.90
C LEU A 282 15.89 -20.79 -9.04
N HIS A 283 15.83 -21.45 -10.20
CA HIS A 283 16.69 -22.60 -10.49
C HIS A 283 18.18 -22.22 -10.51
N ILE A 284 18.55 -21.12 -11.17
CA ILE A 284 19.94 -20.62 -11.18
C ILE A 284 20.42 -20.35 -9.75
N VAL A 285 19.58 -19.71 -8.92
CA VAL A 285 19.91 -19.44 -7.52
C VAL A 285 20.07 -20.74 -6.73
N GLN A 286 19.20 -21.74 -6.91
CA GLN A 286 19.35 -23.04 -6.24
C GLN A 286 20.68 -23.73 -6.58
N GLU A 287 21.01 -23.82 -7.86
CA GLU A 287 22.28 -24.43 -8.30
C GLU A 287 23.51 -23.64 -7.82
N HIS A 288 23.40 -22.31 -7.81
CA HIS A 288 24.46 -21.44 -7.27
C HIS A 288 24.64 -21.62 -5.76
N LEU A 289 23.54 -21.77 -5.00
CA LEU A 289 23.60 -22.03 -3.56
C LEU A 289 24.23 -23.40 -3.26
N ASN A 290 23.98 -24.41 -4.10
CA ASN A 290 24.51 -25.76 -3.93
C ASN A 290 25.99 -25.90 -4.35
N SER A 291 26.47 -25.04 -5.24
CA SER A 291 27.82 -25.12 -5.82
C SER A 291 28.87 -24.26 -5.10
N LYS A 292 28.49 -23.48 -4.07
CA LYS A 292 29.39 -22.55 -3.35
C LYS A 292 29.37 -22.83 -1.85
N GLU A 293 30.52 -22.66 -1.19
CA GLU A 293 30.67 -22.91 0.26
C GLU A 293 30.05 -21.79 1.13
N SER A 294 29.92 -20.57 0.62
CA SER A 294 29.33 -19.43 1.34
C SER A 294 28.63 -18.48 0.37
N PRO A 295 27.55 -18.93 -0.28
CA PRO A 295 26.86 -18.13 -1.28
C PRO A 295 26.13 -16.97 -0.61
N LYS A 296 26.23 -15.80 -1.23
CA LYS A 296 25.40 -14.63 -0.93
C LYS A 296 24.79 -14.12 -2.22
N VAL A 297 23.46 -14.06 -2.27
CA VAL A 297 22.69 -13.73 -3.46
C VAL A 297 21.86 -12.49 -3.18
N ALA A 298 21.89 -11.51 -4.09
CA ALA A 298 20.95 -10.40 -4.06
C ALA A 298 20.00 -10.52 -5.25
N PHE A 299 18.70 -10.66 -4.97
CA PHE A 299 17.64 -10.55 -5.96
C PHE A 299 17.03 -9.15 -5.86
N MET A 300 17.11 -8.38 -6.95
CA MET A 300 16.65 -7.01 -6.97
C MET A 300 15.55 -6.79 -7.99
N ALA A 301 14.50 -6.09 -7.58
CA ALA A 301 13.42 -5.60 -8.45
C ALA A 301 13.18 -4.09 -8.24
N ARG A 302 12.50 -3.44 -9.20
CA ARG A 302 12.37 -1.97 -9.21
C ARG A 302 11.48 -1.39 -8.10
N THR A 303 10.48 -2.14 -7.64
CA THR A 303 9.47 -1.65 -6.69
C THR A 303 9.30 -2.62 -5.53
N ASN A 304 8.91 -2.11 -4.34
CA ASN A 304 8.68 -2.96 -3.17
C ASN A 304 7.63 -4.07 -3.42
N PRO A 305 6.50 -3.83 -4.13
CA PRO A 305 5.55 -4.90 -4.45
C PRO A 305 6.17 -6.02 -5.30
N LEU A 306 7.00 -5.68 -6.28
CA LEU A 306 7.70 -6.68 -7.10
C LEU A 306 8.70 -7.47 -6.25
N VAL A 307 9.47 -6.79 -5.39
CA VAL A 307 10.38 -7.44 -4.44
C VAL A 307 9.63 -8.42 -3.54
N GLN A 308 8.50 -8.01 -2.97
CA GLN A 308 7.64 -8.85 -2.11
C GLN A 308 7.12 -10.08 -2.86
N GLN A 309 6.69 -9.91 -4.11
CA GLN A 309 6.23 -11.01 -4.96
C GLN A 309 7.34 -12.05 -5.18
N GLN A 310 8.54 -11.59 -5.53
CA GLN A 310 9.67 -12.51 -5.76
C GLN A 310 10.11 -13.19 -4.45
N TYR A 311 10.19 -12.44 -3.35
CA TYR A 311 10.49 -12.99 -2.03
C TYR A 311 9.52 -14.11 -1.63
N THR A 312 8.21 -13.88 -1.79
CA THR A 312 7.18 -14.86 -1.43
C THR A 312 7.33 -16.15 -2.22
N LEU A 313 7.63 -16.04 -3.53
CA LEU A 313 7.92 -17.22 -4.35
C LEU A 313 9.16 -17.95 -3.82
N PHE A 314 10.29 -17.27 -3.69
CA PHE A 314 11.55 -17.90 -3.28
C PHE A 314 11.49 -18.48 -1.86
N LYS A 315 10.78 -17.83 -0.93
CA LYS A 315 10.55 -18.34 0.43
C LYS A 315 9.90 -19.72 0.43
N ASN A 316 8.94 -19.95 -0.46
CA ASN A 316 8.22 -21.22 -0.56
C ASN A 316 9.09 -22.38 -1.08
N PHE A 317 10.17 -22.07 -1.82
CA PHE A 317 11.02 -23.08 -2.45
C PHE A 317 12.39 -23.25 -1.77
N LEU A 318 12.95 -22.19 -1.20
CA LEU A 318 14.25 -22.20 -0.52
C LEU A 318 14.13 -22.35 1.01
N GLY A 319 12.94 -22.12 1.56
CA GLY A 319 12.67 -22.10 2.99
C GLY A 319 12.99 -20.76 3.64
N GLU A 320 12.20 -20.42 4.67
CA GLU A 320 12.25 -19.13 5.36
C GLU A 320 13.60 -18.83 6.03
N LYS A 321 14.34 -19.85 6.45
CA LYS A 321 15.64 -19.68 7.13
C LYS A 321 16.77 -19.22 6.21
N ARG A 322 16.60 -19.27 4.88
CA ARG A 322 17.65 -18.90 3.92
C ARG A 322 17.42 -17.56 3.23
N VAL A 323 16.18 -17.05 3.25
CA VAL A 323 15.78 -15.86 2.50
C VAL A 323 15.42 -14.70 3.43
N TYR A 324 15.77 -13.49 3.04
CA TYR A 324 15.41 -12.28 3.77
C TYR A 324 14.97 -11.17 2.83
N ILE A 325 13.93 -10.43 3.19
CA ILE A 325 13.47 -9.26 2.44
C ILE A 325 13.80 -7.99 3.21
N ILE A 326 14.23 -6.95 2.49
CA ILE A 326 14.49 -5.63 3.06
C ILE A 326 13.64 -4.62 2.32
N ASN A 327 12.66 -4.09 3.01
CA ASN A 327 11.78 -3.04 2.51
C ASN A 327 12.25 -1.67 3.03
N LYS A 328 12.00 -0.61 2.25
CA LYS A 328 12.37 0.76 2.62
C LYS A 328 11.64 1.25 3.88
N ASP A 329 10.45 0.71 4.15
CA ASP A 329 9.55 1.15 5.21
C ASP A 329 9.81 0.45 6.55
N GLU A 330 10.59 -0.64 6.54
CA GLU A 330 11.07 -1.26 7.77
C GLU A 330 12.27 -0.46 8.28
N LYS A 331 12.13 0.18 9.44
CA LYS A 331 13.26 0.65 10.25
C LYS A 331 14.01 -0.58 10.79
N SER A 332 14.59 -1.40 9.91
CA SER A 332 15.53 -2.42 10.35
C SER A 332 16.72 -1.67 10.95
N THR A 333 16.78 -1.68 12.27
CA THR A 333 17.93 -1.20 13.05
C THR A 333 19.13 -2.13 12.89
N VAL A 334 18.96 -3.28 12.25
CA VAL A 334 19.99 -4.29 12.04
C VAL A 334 20.78 -3.99 10.77
N PRO A 335 22.11 -3.77 10.84
CA PRO A 335 22.95 -3.58 9.67
C PRO A 335 22.90 -4.78 8.73
N LEU A 336 22.93 -4.53 7.41
CA LEU A 336 22.88 -5.58 6.38
C LEU A 336 23.97 -6.64 6.60
N LYS A 337 25.16 -6.25 7.05
CA LYS A 337 26.25 -7.18 7.37
C LYS A 337 25.86 -8.29 8.34
N LYS A 338 25.15 -7.95 9.41
CA LYS A 338 24.68 -8.93 10.41
C LYS A 338 23.63 -9.85 9.82
N LEU A 339 22.77 -9.33 8.94
CA LEU A 339 21.79 -10.16 8.23
C LEU A 339 22.48 -11.12 7.25
N MET A 340 23.58 -10.70 6.62
CA MET A 340 24.41 -11.55 5.74
C MET A 340 25.07 -12.73 6.46
N GLU A 341 25.24 -12.67 7.78
CA GLU A 341 25.70 -13.81 8.59
C GLU A 341 24.58 -14.85 8.80
N LEU A 342 23.32 -14.43 8.73
CA LEU A 342 22.16 -15.27 9.06
C LEU A 342 21.44 -15.84 7.83
N TYR A 343 21.44 -15.11 6.71
CA TYR A 343 20.68 -15.45 5.51
C TYR A 343 21.58 -15.52 4.26
N ASP A 344 21.14 -16.26 3.26
CA ASP A 344 21.90 -16.52 2.02
C ASP A 344 21.38 -15.70 0.83
N VAL A 345 20.07 -15.43 0.77
CA VAL A 345 19.41 -14.76 -0.36
C VAL A 345 18.64 -13.55 0.13
N PHE A 346 18.93 -12.38 -0.45
CA PHE A 346 18.35 -11.11 -0.07
C PHE A 346 17.49 -10.52 -1.16
N PHE A 347 16.32 -10.01 -0.79
CA PHE A 347 15.36 -9.38 -1.69
C PHE A 347 15.21 -7.90 -1.33
N PHE A 348 15.52 -7.00 -2.25
CA PHE A 348 15.38 -5.56 -2.02
C PHE A 348 15.39 -4.75 -3.30
N THR A 349 15.02 -3.47 -3.21
CA THR A 349 15.22 -2.53 -4.32
C THR A 349 16.70 -2.18 -4.48
N PRO A 350 17.19 -1.89 -5.69
CA PRO A 350 18.59 -1.55 -5.93
C PRO A 350 19.08 -0.35 -5.10
N GLN A 351 18.19 0.61 -4.79
CA GLN A 351 18.54 1.77 -3.97
C GLN A 351 18.92 1.40 -2.53
N ILE A 352 18.31 0.34 -1.97
CA ILE A 352 18.64 -0.14 -0.62
C ILE A 352 20.09 -0.63 -0.59
N LEU A 353 20.51 -1.42 -1.57
CA LEU A 353 21.90 -1.90 -1.63
C LEU A 353 22.90 -0.76 -1.83
N ILE A 354 22.58 0.20 -2.70
CA ILE A 354 23.42 1.40 -2.89
C ILE A 354 23.61 2.14 -1.57
N ASN A 355 22.53 2.39 -0.84
CA ASN A 355 22.58 3.09 0.44
C ASN A 355 23.44 2.33 1.47
N ASN A 356 23.30 1.00 1.55
CA ASN A 356 24.11 0.18 2.46
C ASN A 356 25.60 0.17 2.08
N ILE A 357 25.92 0.15 0.77
CA ILE A 357 27.30 0.28 0.30
C ILE A 357 27.88 1.66 0.65
N GLU A 358 27.10 2.72 0.50
CA GLU A 358 27.52 4.10 0.79
C GLU A 358 27.71 4.36 2.29
N LYS A 359 26.90 3.73 3.13
CA LYS A 359 27.08 3.72 4.60
C LYS A 359 28.28 2.90 5.06
N GLY A 360 28.82 2.05 4.19
CA GLY A 360 29.90 1.11 4.54
C GLY A 360 29.42 -0.15 5.27
N ASP A 361 28.10 -0.41 5.30
CA ASP A 361 27.52 -1.60 5.92
C ASP A 361 27.86 -2.88 5.15
N THR A 362 27.99 -2.81 3.82
CA THR A 362 28.41 -3.94 2.97
C THR A 362 29.20 -3.47 1.75
N ARG A 363 29.76 -4.42 0.99
CA ARG A 363 30.47 -4.18 -0.27
C ARG A 363 30.02 -5.18 -1.33
N ILE A 364 30.08 -4.78 -2.60
CA ILE A 364 29.71 -5.62 -3.75
C ILE A 364 30.38 -7.02 -3.73
N PRO A 365 31.69 -7.15 -3.44
CA PRO A 365 32.37 -8.46 -3.39
C PRO A 365 31.88 -9.41 -2.28
N GLU A 366 31.09 -8.92 -1.31
CA GLU A 366 30.49 -9.78 -0.28
C GLU A 366 29.31 -10.61 -0.85
N PHE A 367 28.82 -10.24 -2.03
CA PHE A 367 27.87 -11.03 -2.80
C PHE A 367 28.60 -11.93 -3.81
N THR A 368 27.99 -13.07 -4.09
CA THR A 368 28.46 -14.06 -5.07
C THR A 368 27.62 -14.10 -6.34
N LEU A 369 26.36 -13.62 -6.28
CA LEU A 369 25.43 -13.55 -7.42
C LEU A 369 24.47 -12.37 -7.23
N LEU A 370 24.29 -11.57 -8.29
CA LEU A 370 23.29 -10.51 -8.37
C LEU A 370 22.28 -10.86 -9.47
N ILE A 371 21.01 -11.01 -9.09
CA ILE A 371 19.89 -11.12 -10.02
C ILE A 371 19.22 -9.75 -10.17
N LEU A 372 19.17 -9.24 -11.38
CA LEU A 372 18.56 -7.94 -11.71
C LEU A 372 17.29 -8.18 -12.53
N ASP A 373 16.13 -8.07 -11.89
CA ASP A 373 14.84 -8.12 -12.57
C ASP A 373 14.57 -6.82 -13.34
N GLU A 374 13.98 -6.94 -14.53
CA GLU A 374 13.87 -5.85 -15.51
C GLU A 374 15.20 -5.13 -15.77
N CYS A 375 16.25 -5.89 -16.07
CA CYS A 375 17.62 -5.39 -16.19
C CYS A 375 17.84 -4.33 -17.29
N HIS A 376 16.91 -4.15 -18.24
CA HIS A 376 16.97 -3.10 -19.27
C HIS A 376 16.97 -1.67 -18.68
N HIS A 377 16.58 -1.51 -17.42
CA HIS A 377 16.70 -0.27 -16.63
C HIS A 377 18.13 0.07 -16.20
N THR A 378 19.12 -0.71 -16.60
CA THR A 378 20.55 -0.43 -16.35
C THR A 378 21.08 0.63 -17.32
N ALA A 379 20.44 1.79 -17.32
CA ALA A 379 20.78 2.93 -18.15
C ALA A 379 20.64 4.25 -17.37
N LYS A 380 21.25 5.31 -17.91
CA LYS A 380 21.09 6.69 -17.41
C LYS A 380 21.42 6.81 -15.90
N GLY A 381 20.66 7.61 -15.15
CA GLY A 381 20.85 7.83 -13.72
C GLY A 381 20.13 6.81 -12.82
N GLU A 382 19.61 5.72 -13.39
CA GLU A 382 18.77 4.78 -12.66
C GLU A 382 19.57 3.95 -11.65
N PRO A 383 18.93 3.46 -10.56
CA PRO A 383 19.61 2.73 -9.50
C PRO A 383 20.47 1.56 -9.97
N TYR A 384 19.99 0.71 -10.89
CA TYR A 384 20.81 -0.39 -11.41
C TYR A 384 22.10 0.10 -12.05
N ASN A 385 22.05 1.15 -12.86
CA ASN A 385 23.25 1.69 -13.49
C ASN A 385 24.21 2.32 -12.48
N ASN A 386 23.70 2.91 -11.39
CA ASN A 386 24.53 3.44 -10.31
C ASN A 386 25.24 2.33 -9.54
N LEU A 387 24.53 1.23 -9.24
CA LEU A 387 25.10 0.04 -8.62
C LEU A 387 26.17 -0.59 -9.53
N MET A 388 25.86 -0.80 -10.80
CA MET A 388 26.79 -1.42 -11.75
C MET A 388 28.01 -0.54 -12.06
N ARG A 389 27.89 0.79 -12.02
CA ARG A 389 29.06 1.68 -12.05
C ARG A 389 30.01 1.43 -10.88
N LYS A 390 29.50 1.17 -9.68
CA LYS A 390 30.33 0.76 -8.53
C LYS A 390 30.95 -0.63 -8.76
N TYR A 391 30.21 -1.59 -9.31
CA TYR A 391 30.71 -2.92 -9.69
C TYR A 391 31.89 -2.83 -10.67
N ILE A 392 31.71 -2.12 -11.79
CA ILE A 392 32.72 -1.93 -12.83
C ILE A 392 33.94 -1.19 -12.28
N LYS A 393 33.74 -0.17 -11.44
CA LYS A 393 34.83 0.53 -10.76
C LYS A 393 35.65 -0.41 -9.88
N THR A 394 35.01 -1.30 -9.12
CA THR A 394 35.70 -2.33 -8.33
C THR A 394 36.49 -3.27 -9.23
N LYS A 395 35.90 -3.74 -10.33
CA LYS A 395 36.55 -4.61 -11.33
C LYS A 395 37.83 -3.99 -11.91
N HIS A 396 37.79 -2.70 -12.23
CA HIS A 396 38.95 -1.99 -12.79
C HIS A 396 40.01 -1.68 -11.73
N ASN A 397 39.60 -1.33 -10.51
CA ASN A 397 40.52 -0.94 -9.46
C ASN A 397 41.30 -2.13 -8.89
N ASN A 398 40.69 -3.32 -8.82
CA ASN A 398 41.36 -4.51 -8.33
C ASN A 398 40.83 -5.77 -9.03
N LYS A 399 41.63 -6.31 -9.95
CA LYS A 399 41.29 -7.50 -10.74
C LYS A 399 41.36 -8.81 -9.94
N GLU A 400 42.00 -8.81 -8.77
CA GLU A 400 42.15 -9.99 -7.92
C GLU A 400 40.94 -10.20 -6.99
N ILE A 401 40.11 -9.17 -6.81
CA ILE A 401 38.90 -9.28 -5.98
C ILE A 401 37.83 -10.06 -6.77
N PRO A 402 37.33 -11.19 -6.25
CA PRO A 402 36.22 -11.90 -6.87
C PRO A 402 34.98 -11.02 -6.82
N LEU A 403 34.31 -10.89 -7.96
CA LEU A 403 33.05 -10.15 -8.08
C LEU A 403 31.89 -11.11 -8.22
N PRO A 404 30.67 -10.72 -7.78
CA PRO A 404 29.49 -11.54 -8.00
C PRO A 404 29.23 -11.73 -9.49
N GLN A 405 28.71 -12.90 -9.83
CA GLN A 405 28.11 -13.14 -11.13
C GLN A 405 26.89 -12.23 -11.31
N ILE A 406 26.67 -11.72 -12.52
CA ILE A 406 25.51 -10.92 -12.88
C ILE A 406 24.55 -11.74 -13.73
N VAL A 407 23.29 -11.82 -13.31
CA VAL A 407 22.21 -12.39 -14.13
C VAL A 407 21.11 -11.34 -14.27
N GLY A 408 20.92 -10.83 -15.49
CA GLY A 408 19.84 -9.92 -15.81
C GLY A 408 18.62 -10.66 -16.35
N LEU A 409 17.42 -10.33 -15.90
CA LEU A 409 16.17 -10.85 -16.44
C LEU A 409 15.45 -9.74 -17.18
N THR A 410 14.94 -10.02 -18.38
CA THR A 410 14.05 -9.08 -19.05
C THR A 410 13.17 -9.70 -20.13
N ALA A 411 12.02 -9.08 -20.39
CA ALA A 411 11.23 -9.38 -21.58
C ALA A 411 11.85 -8.81 -22.86
N SER A 412 12.44 -7.61 -22.78
CA SER A 412 13.05 -6.94 -23.92
C SER A 412 14.11 -5.94 -23.43
N ILE A 413 15.21 -5.83 -24.18
CA ILE A 413 16.25 -4.82 -23.96
C ILE A 413 15.80 -3.43 -24.44
N GLY A 414 14.83 -3.39 -25.36
CA GLY A 414 14.42 -2.17 -26.05
C GLY A 414 15.47 -1.70 -27.07
N VAL A 415 15.10 -0.66 -27.81
CA VAL A 415 15.95 -0.05 -28.86
C VAL A 415 16.32 1.40 -28.54
N GLY A 416 15.97 1.89 -27.35
CA GLY A 416 16.15 3.29 -26.98
C GLY A 416 15.37 4.23 -27.91
N ALA A 417 16.03 5.30 -28.36
CA ALA A 417 15.46 6.25 -29.33
C ALA A 417 15.84 5.89 -30.79
N ALA A 418 16.36 4.69 -31.03
CA ALA A 418 16.81 4.29 -32.34
C ALA A 418 15.63 4.02 -33.27
N THR A 419 15.72 4.57 -34.48
CA THR A 419 14.78 4.31 -35.58
C THR A 419 15.36 3.35 -36.62
N ALA A 420 16.65 3.00 -36.49
CA ALA A 420 17.39 2.11 -37.38
C ALA A 420 18.09 1.00 -36.58
N GLU A 421 18.39 -0.11 -37.25
CA GLU A 421 18.94 -1.32 -36.65
C GLU A 421 20.31 -1.07 -35.99
N GLU A 422 21.20 -0.31 -36.63
CA GLU A 422 22.53 -0.01 -36.07
C GLU A 422 22.42 0.74 -34.74
N GLY A 423 21.46 1.68 -34.65
CA GLY A 423 21.18 2.40 -33.40
C GLY A 423 20.65 1.49 -32.31
N ALA A 424 19.81 0.50 -32.67
CA ALA A 424 19.29 -0.49 -31.73
C ALA A 424 20.42 -1.39 -31.20
N ILE A 425 21.31 -1.85 -32.08
CA ILE A 425 22.48 -2.66 -31.70
C ILE A 425 23.39 -1.87 -30.75
N GLN A 426 23.68 -0.60 -31.05
CA GLN A 426 24.46 0.26 -30.15
C GLN A 426 23.80 0.45 -28.79
N HIS A 427 22.47 0.59 -28.76
CA HIS A 427 21.72 0.68 -27.52
C HIS A 427 21.85 -0.60 -26.68
N MET A 428 21.69 -1.76 -27.31
CA MET A 428 21.87 -3.06 -26.67
C MET A 428 23.30 -3.23 -26.12
N ILE A 429 24.32 -2.96 -26.94
CA ILE A 429 25.73 -3.02 -26.53
C ILE A 429 25.98 -2.14 -25.30
N LYS A 430 25.40 -0.94 -25.27
CA LYS A 430 25.52 -0.04 -24.11
C LYS A 430 24.93 -0.64 -22.84
N ILE A 431 23.73 -1.23 -22.91
CA ILE A 431 23.10 -1.88 -21.75
C ILE A 431 23.94 -3.08 -21.29
N PHE A 432 24.37 -3.93 -22.22
CA PHE A 432 25.20 -5.10 -21.92
C PHE A 432 26.56 -4.72 -21.33
N SER A 433 27.16 -3.62 -21.81
CA SER A 433 28.41 -3.09 -21.26
C SER A 433 28.23 -2.56 -19.84
N ASN A 434 27.10 -1.89 -19.54
CA ASN A 434 26.80 -1.43 -18.19
C ASN A 434 26.60 -2.61 -17.22
N LEU A 435 26.05 -3.73 -17.70
CA LEU A 435 25.81 -4.94 -16.91
C LEU A 435 27.01 -5.90 -16.86
N ASP A 436 28.10 -5.61 -17.57
CA ASP A 436 29.27 -6.48 -17.71
C ASP A 436 28.91 -7.89 -18.23
N VAL A 437 28.04 -7.94 -19.24
CA VAL A 437 27.46 -9.18 -19.81
C VAL A 437 28.45 -9.87 -20.73
N HIS A 438 28.55 -11.19 -20.60
CA HIS A 438 29.34 -12.06 -21.49
C HIS A 438 28.45 -12.88 -22.43
N GLU A 439 27.23 -13.23 -22.00
CA GLU A 439 26.32 -14.09 -22.75
C GLU A 439 24.89 -13.53 -22.77
N ILE A 440 24.21 -13.68 -23.90
CA ILE A 440 22.78 -13.42 -24.01
C ILE A 440 22.08 -14.77 -24.14
N SER A 441 21.12 -15.05 -23.26
CA SER A 441 20.34 -16.28 -23.25
C SER A 441 18.93 -16.00 -23.75
N THR A 442 18.57 -16.63 -24.86
CA THR A 442 17.25 -16.57 -25.51
C THR A 442 16.87 -17.99 -25.92
N VAL A 443 15.58 -18.28 -26.07
CA VAL A 443 15.12 -19.60 -26.54
C VAL A 443 15.42 -19.76 -28.03
N GLU A 444 16.34 -20.66 -28.37
CA GLU A 444 16.75 -20.99 -29.73
C GLU A 444 16.26 -22.38 -30.15
N LYS A 445 16.54 -23.40 -29.33
CA LYS A 445 16.24 -24.81 -29.60
C LYS A 445 14.78 -25.15 -29.33
N ASN A 446 14.21 -24.63 -28.25
CA ASN A 446 12.88 -25.03 -27.76
C ASN A 446 11.76 -24.01 -28.07
N LYS A 447 11.86 -23.28 -29.19
CA LYS A 447 10.86 -22.25 -29.56
C LYS A 447 9.44 -22.79 -29.69
N GLU A 448 9.29 -23.98 -30.25
CA GLU A 448 7.98 -24.62 -30.45
C GLU A 448 7.34 -25.08 -29.15
N GLU A 449 8.14 -25.41 -28.13
CA GLU A 449 7.62 -25.66 -26.78
C GLU A 449 7.16 -24.35 -26.14
N MET A 450 8.00 -23.29 -26.21
CA MET A 450 7.68 -21.99 -25.62
C MET A 450 6.36 -21.42 -26.17
N LYS A 451 6.12 -21.50 -27.49
CA LYS A 451 4.86 -21.05 -28.13
C LYS A 451 3.60 -21.74 -27.59
N LYS A 452 3.70 -22.96 -27.07
CA LYS A 452 2.53 -23.68 -26.48
C LYS A 452 2.12 -23.11 -25.12
N PHE A 453 3.06 -22.50 -24.40
CA PHE A 453 2.85 -21.98 -23.05
C PHE A 453 2.77 -20.46 -23.00
N VAL A 454 3.39 -19.76 -23.96
CA VAL A 454 3.36 -18.31 -24.08
C VAL A 454 2.46 -17.94 -25.25
N ALA A 455 1.21 -17.62 -24.94
CA ALA A 455 0.27 -17.09 -25.92
C ALA A 455 0.60 -15.62 -26.20
N ILE A 456 1.20 -15.35 -27.35
CA ILE A 456 1.38 -13.98 -27.83
C ILE A 456 0.10 -13.60 -28.59
N PRO A 457 -0.69 -12.62 -28.12
CA PRO A 457 -1.91 -12.22 -28.81
C PRO A 457 -1.58 -11.60 -30.16
N THR A 458 -2.43 -11.85 -31.17
CA THR A 458 -2.38 -11.14 -32.44
C THR A 458 -3.05 -9.78 -32.28
N GLU A 459 -2.28 -8.70 -32.48
CA GLU A 459 -2.80 -7.33 -32.44
C GLU A 459 -3.33 -6.91 -33.81
N GLU A 460 -4.58 -6.45 -33.85
CA GLU A 460 -5.18 -5.83 -35.02
C GLU A 460 -5.45 -4.35 -34.75
N HIS A 461 -4.87 -3.47 -35.56
CA HIS A 461 -5.08 -2.03 -35.43
C HIS A 461 -6.22 -1.57 -36.34
N VAL A 462 -7.38 -1.29 -35.73
CA VAL A 462 -8.53 -0.71 -36.42
C VAL A 462 -8.51 0.81 -36.24
N LYS A 463 -8.39 1.56 -37.34
CA LYS A 463 -8.45 3.02 -37.32
C LYS A 463 -9.92 3.45 -37.26
N MET A 464 -10.31 4.07 -36.15
CA MET A 464 -11.64 4.65 -35.97
C MET A 464 -11.72 6.06 -36.58
N GLU A 465 -12.90 6.46 -37.05
CA GLU A 465 -13.17 7.84 -37.45
C GLU A 465 -13.27 8.74 -36.22
N VAL A 466 -12.69 9.94 -36.30
CA VAL A 466 -12.74 10.92 -35.21
C VAL A 466 -14.01 11.74 -35.34
N CYS A 467 -14.82 11.75 -34.29
CA CYS A 467 -15.95 12.68 -34.21
C CYS A 467 -15.43 14.11 -34.00
N TYR A 468 -15.52 14.94 -35.03
CA TYR A 468 -14.99 16.32 -35.00
C TYR A 468 -15.88 17.31 -34.23
N LYS A 469 -17.11 16.91 -33.87
CA LYS A 469 -18.04 17.73 -33.11
C LYS A 469 -18.74 16.87 -32.07
N ASP A 470 -18.34 17.06 -30.83
CA ASP A 470 -18.93 16.40 -29.69
C ASP A 470 -19.46 17.47 -28.72
N PRO A 471 -20.75 17.84 -28.86
CA PRO A 471 -21.36 18.86 -28.02
C PRO A 471 -21.31 18.51 -26.53
N CYS A 472 -21.38 17.21 -26.18
CA CYS A 472 -21.34 16.78 -24.78
C CYS A 472 -19.95 17.00 -24.19
N LYS A 473 -18.91 16.60 -24.94
CA LYS A 473 -17.52 16.91 -24.59
C LYS A 473 -17.30 18.41 -24.42
N GLU A 474 -17.74 19.24 -25.37
CA GLU A 474 -17.57 20.70 -25.29
C GLU A 474 -18.20 21.28 -24.01
N ILE A 475 -19.42 20.85 -23.66
CA ILE A 475 -20.10 21.27 -22.43
C ILE A 475 -19.30 20.84 -21.19
N ILE A 476 -18.83 19.59 -21.13
CA ILE A 476 -18.09 19.11 -19.96
C ILE A 476 -16.75 19.85 -19.82
N GLU A 477 -16.03 20.09 -20.91
CA GLU A 477 -14.77 20.85 -20.90
C GLU A 477 -15.00 22.32 -20.49
N GLU A 478 -16.12 22.93 -20.89
CA GLU A 478 -16.51 24.26 -20.42
C GLU A 478 -16.79 24.29 -18.91
N GLU A 479 -17.48 23.28 -18.38
CA GLU A 479 -17.70 23.16 -16.93
C GLU A 479 -16.39 22.93 -16.17
N MET A 480 -15.51 22.06 -16.67
CA MET A 480 -14.18 21.87 -16.07
C MET A 480 -13.39 23.17 -16.00
N LYS A 481 -13.38 23.98 -17.07
CA LYS A 481 -12.76 25.31 -17.06
C LYS A 481 -13.36 26.23 -16.00
N LYS A 482 -14.67 26.20 -15.77
CA LYS A 482 -15.31 27.01 -14.71
C LYS A 482 -14.84 26.57 -13.33
N VAL A 483 -14.78 25.26 -13.07
CA VAL A 483 -14.31 24.71 -11.78
C VAL A 483 -12.82 25.00 -11.56
N GLU A 484 -11.97 24.87 -12.60
CA GLU A 484 -10.56 25.26 -12.53
C GLU A 484 -10.37 26.73 -12.18
N ASN A 485 -11.15 27.62 -12.80
CA ASN A 485 -11.11 29.04 -12.47
C ASN A 485 -11.52 29.32 -11.03
N ILE A 486 -12.49 28.58 -10.49
CA ILE A 486 -12.87 28.69 -9.07
C ILE A 486 -11.69 28.24 -8.20
N TYR A 487 -11.09 27.08 -8.48
CA TYR A 487 -9.93 26.56 -7.78
C TYR A 487 -8.73 27.53 -7.80
N GLU A 488 -8.39 28.08 -8.97
CA GLU A 488 -7.31 29.06 -9.11
C GLU A 488 -7.58 30.35 -8.32
N ASN A 489 -8.84 30.82 -8.30
CA ASN A 489 -9.20 32.00 -7.53
C ASN A 489 -9.10 31.75 -6.01
N LEU A 490 -9.41 30.54 -5.54
CA LEU A 490 -9.20 30.13 -4.14
C LEU A 490 -7.72 30.11 -3.79
N MET A 491 -6.88 29.55 -4.69
CA MET A 491 -5.42 29.56 -4.57
C MET A 491 -4.86 31.00 -4.47
N LYS A 492 -5.25 31.88 -5.40
CA LYS A 492 -4.76 33.27 -5.48
C LYS A 492 -5.17 34.12 -4.27
N LYS A 493 -6.36 33.91 -3.71
CA LYS A 493 -6.89 34.75 -2.61
C LYS A 493 -6.25 34.48 -1.25
N LYS A 494 -5.63 33.31 -1.03
CA LYS A 494 -5.22 32.89 0.32
C LYS A 494 -3.84 32.24 0.43
N GLY A 495 -3.07 32.18 -0.67
CA GLY A 495 -1.75 31.56 -0.66
C GLY A 495 -0.64 32.47 -1.17
N ASN A 496 0.33 32.77 -0.31
CA ASN A 496 1.70 33.06 -0.73
C ASN A 496 2.37 31.72 -1.17
N LEU A 497 1.74 31.01 -2.11
CA LEU A 497 2.00 29.62 -2.49
C LEU A 497 2.53 29.56 -3.94
N ASN A 498 3.61 30.28 -4.22
CA ASN A 498 4.20 30.43 -5.56
C ASN A 498 4.98 29.18 -6.05
N SER A 499 4.81 28.01 -5.44
CA SER A 499 5.62 26.81 -5.72
C SER A 499 4.83 25.51 -5.91
N ARG A 500 3.49 25.54 -5.96
CA ARG A 500 2.68 24.33 -6.25
C ARG A 500 2.25 24.30 -7.72
N GLN A 501 2.36 23.12 -8.34
CA GLN A 501 2.06 22.91 -9.75
C GLN A 501 0.61 23.31 -10.05
N ASN A 502 0.38 24.22 -10.99
CA ASN A 502 -0.98 24.49 -11.48
C ASN A 502 -1.53 23.25 -12.18
N LEU A 503 -2.86 23.13 -12.21
CA LEU A 503 -3.52 22.11 -13.04
C LEU A 503 -3.06 22.29 -14.50
N PRO A 504 -2.69 21.20 -15.20
CA PRO A 504 -2.30 21.26 -16.59
C PRO A 504 -3.56 21.53 -17.43
N GLY A 505 -3.91 22.79 -17.62
CA GLY A 505 -5.12 23.17 -18.37
C GLY A 505 -5.12 22.61 -19.80
N GLY A 506 -6.31 22.26 -20.30
CA GLY A 506 -6.56 21.96 -21.72
C GLY A 506 -6.60 20.48 -22.11
N GLU A 507 -5.84 19.58 -21.48
CA GLU A 507 -5.85 18.13 -21.78
C GLU A 507 -6.68 17.34 -20.77
N TYR A 508 -7.97 17.65 -20.68
CA TYR A 508 -8.86 17.15 -19.62
C TYR A 508 -9.03 15.63 -19.60
N LEU A 509 -9.00 14.95 -20.74
CA LEU A 509 -9.11 13.47 -20.85
C LEU A 509 -7.77 12.76 -20.56
N SER A 510 -6.67 13.48 -20.33
CA SER A 510 -5.36 12.85 -20.17
C SER A 510 -5.21 12.18 -18.79
N LYS A 511 -4.55 11.02 -18.75
CA LYS A 511 -4.13 10.38 -17.49
C LYS A 511 -3.24 11.30 -16.64
N THR A 512 -2.51 12.19 -17.29
CA THR A 512 -1.69 13.24 -16.67
C THR A 512 -2.54 14.22 -15.87
N TYR A 513 -3.68 14.65 -16.42
CA TYR A 513 -4.62 15.54 -15.76
C TYR A 513 -5.17 14.91 -14.48
N LEU A 514 -5.66 13.66 -14.56
CA LEU A 514 -6.13 12.91 -13.40
C LEU A 514 -5.02 12.73 -12.35
N GLY A 515 -3.80 12.41 -12.78
CA GLY A 515 -2.63 12.33 -11.89
C GLY A 515 -2.33 13.64 -11.17
N SER A 516 -2.47 14.78 -11.86
CA SER A 516 -2.32 16.11 -11.25
C SER A 516 -3.41 16.43 -10.23
N ILE A 517 -4.67 16.07 -10.49
CA ILE A 517 -5.77 16.20 -9.51
C ILE A 517 -5.43 15.44 -8.23
N ILE A 518 -5.07 14.15 -8.37
CA ILE A 518 -4.75 13.28 -7.23
C ILE A 518 -3.58 13.86 -6.43
N LYS A 519 -2.52 14.29 -7.13
CA LYS A 519 -1.33 14.88 -6.49
C LYS A 519 -1.66 16.17 -5.74
N LEU A 520 -2.44 17.07 -6.33
CA LEU A 520 -2.83 18.34 -5.70
C LEU A 520 -3.75 18.12 -4.52
N LYS A 521 -4.70 17.20 -4.63
CA LYS A 521 -5.57 16.81 -3.53
C LYS A 521 -4.75 16.28 -2.37
N ASN A 522 -3.79 15.39 -2.62
CA ASN A 522 -2.86 14.89 -1.61
C ASN A 522 -2.07 16.04 -0.98
N GLN A 523 -1.54 16.99 -1.76
CA GLN A 523 -0.83 18.14 -1.21
C GLN A 523 -1.70 19.03 -0.30
N ILE A 524 -2.95 19.29 -0.66
CA ILE A 524 -3.86 20.12 0.15
C ILE A 524 -4.26 19.39 1.43
N MET A 525 -4.52 18.07 1.34
CA MET A 525 -4.86 17.25 2.51
C MET A 525 -3.76 17.27 3.58
N CYS A 526 -2.51 17.43 3.16
CA CYS A 526 -1.35 17.37 4.03
C CYS A 526 -0.87 18.75 4.49
N ASP A 527 -1.46 19.82 3.97
CA ASP A 527 -1.08 21.18 4.29
C ASP A 527 -1.77 21.66 5.57
N THR A 528 -1.04 21.58 6.68
CA THR A 528 -1.49 22.06 8.01
C THR A 528 -1.56 23.59 8.11
N THR A 529 -1.01 24.33 7.15
CA THR A 529 -1.02 25.79 7.13
C THR A 529 -2.27 26.38 6.48
N LEU A 530 -3.00 25.57 5.70
CA LEU A 530 -4.25 26.00 5.06
C LEU A 530 -5.42 26.01 6.07
N PRO A 531 -6.24 27.08 6.07
CA PRO A 531 -7.49 27.08 6.84
C PRO A 531 -8.38 25.89 6.45
N LYS A 532 -8.93 25.18 7.45
CA LYS A 532 -9.73 23.95 7.25
C LYS A 532 -10.86 24.13 6.23
N ASP A 533 -11.56 25.27 6.28
CA ASP A 533 -12.65 25.57 5.34
C ASP A 533 -12.14 25.75 3.91
N SER A 534 -10.99 26.41 3.72
CA SER A 534 -10.41 26.64 2.40
C SER A 534 -9.79 25.38 1.81
N GLY A 535 -9.16 24.53 2.63
CA GLY A 535 -8.72 23.20 2.19
C GLY A 535 -9.89 22.34 1.70
N ARG A 536 -11.02 22.38 2.43
CA ARG A 536 -12.27 21.70 2.02
C ARG A 536 -12.81 22.22 0.69
N GLU A 537 -12.90 23.54 0.52
CA GLU A 537 -13.37 24.18 -0.72
C GLU A 537 -12.50 23.79 -1.94
N MET A 538 -11.18 23.76 -1.76
CA MET A 538 -10.25 23.40 -2.82
C MET A 538 -10.33 21.92 -3.19
N ILE A 539 -10.46 21.05 -2.19
CA ILE A 539 -10.62 19.61 -2.40
C ILE A 539 -11.97 19.29 -3.05
N CYS A 540 -13.03 20.01 -2.70
CA CYS A 540 -14.32 19.94 -3.38
C CYS A 540 -14.16 20.24 -4.88
N CYS A 541 -13.51 21.36 -5.24
CA CYS A 541 -13.24 21.69 -6.65
C CYS A 541 -12.49 20.56 -7.38
N LEU A 542 -11.42 20.02 -6.78
CA LEU A 542 -10.66 18.91 -7.36
C LEU A 542 -11.48 17.63 -7.51
N THR A 543 -12.48 17.41 -6.65
CA THR A 543 -13.37 16.25 -6.71
C THR A 543 -14.35 16.36 -7.87
N HIS A 544 -14.96 17.54 -8.04
CA HIS A 544 -15.81 17.81 -9.20
C HIS A 544 -15.02 17.68 -10.51
N LEU A 545 -13.77 18.15 -10.55
CA LEU A 545 -12.90 17.93 -11.72
C LEU A 545 -12.64 16.43 -11.99
N GLY A 546 -12.49 15.62 -10.94
CA GLY A 546 -12.38 14.16 -11.08
C GLY A 546 -13.66 13.51 -11.63
N ILE A 547 -14.84 13.93 -11.17
CA ILE A 547 -16.14 13.45 -11.68
C ILE A 547 -16.31 13.85 -13.14
N LEU A 548 -16.00 15.09 -13.50
CA LEU A 548 -16.10 15.57 -14.88
C LEU A 548 -15.08 14.87 -15.81
N HIS A 549 -13.89 14.54 -15.31
CA HIS A 549 -12.93 13.70 -16.04
C HIS A 549 -13.51 12.31 -16.34
N GLU A 550 -14.11 11.65 -15.35
CA GLU A 550 -14.76 10.34 -15.54
C GLU A 550 -15.96 10.44 -16.51
N ALA A 551 -16.71 11.55 -16.47
CA ALA A 551 -17.76 11.82 -17.44
C ALA A 551 -17.23 11.98 -18.87
N LEU A 552 -16.07 12.61 -19.06
CA LEU A 552 -15.38 12.68 -20.35
C LEU A 552 -14.91 11.30 -20.83
N ASP A 553 -14.38 10.47 -19.93
CA ASP A 553 -13.99 9.09 -20.25
C ASP A 553 -15.21 8.26 -20.69
N ILE A 554 -16.34 8.38 -20.00
CA ILE A 554 -17.60 7.72 -20.39
C ILE A 554 -18.06 8.24 -21.75
N ASN A 555 -18.03 9.55 -21.98
CA ASN A 555 -18.41 10.15 -23.26
C ASN A 555 -17.50 9.70 -24.41
N TYR A 556 -16.23 9.42 -24.14
CA TYR A 556 -15.30 8.89 -25.12
C TYR A 556 -15.59 7.43 -25.52
N LEU A 557 -16.13 6.64 -24.58
CA LEU A 557 -16.34 5.19 -24.76
C LEU A 557 -17.80 4.82 -25.06
N MET A 558 -18.75 5.65 -24.66
CA MET A 558 -20.18 5.34 -24.61
C MET A 558 -21.04 6.51 -25.08
N ASN A 559 -22.35 6.27 -25.19
CA ASN A 559 -23.31 7.30 -25.58
C ASN A 559 -23.59 8.32 -24.45
N VAL A 560 -24.01 9.52 -24.85
CA VAL A 560 -24.38 10.64 -23.96
C VAL A 560 -25.39 10.27 -22.86
N GLU A 561 -26.29 9.33 -23.12
CA GLU A 561 -27.24 8.85 -22.09
C GLU A 561 -26.54 8.28 -20.85
N HIS A 562 -25.41 7.58 -21.03
CA HIS A 562 -24.63 7.03 -19.92
C HIS A 562 -23.91 8.14 -19.13
N VAL A 563 -23.46 9.18 -19.82
CA VAL A 563 -22.87 10.37 -19.20
C VAL A 563 -23.91 11.07 -18.32
N ILE A 564 -25.12 11.29 -18.84
CA ILE A 564 -26.22 11.90 -18.10
C ILE A 564 -26.61 11.04 -16.89
N GLN A 565 -26.74 9.72 -17.06
CA GLN A 565 -27.04 8.80 -15.96
C GLN A 565 -25.96 8.83 -14.87
N PHE A 566 -24.68 8.83 -15.26
CA PHE A 566 -23.53 8.91 -14.34
C PHE A 566 -23.54 10.21 -13.53
N LEU A 567 -23.64 11.36 -14.22
CA LEU A 567 -23.68 12.67 -13.59
C LEU A 567 -24.90 12.84 -12.69
N ASN A 568 -26.07 12.39 -13.14
CA ASN A 568 -27.29 12.40 -12.34
C ASN A 568 -27.12 11.55 -11.08
N LYS A 569 -26.56 10.34 -11.19
CA LYS A 569 -26.32 9.51 -10.00
C LYS A 569 -25.43 10.25 -9.00
N LYS A 570 -24.28 10.78 -9.46
CA LYS A 570 -23.31 11.46 -8.60
C LYS A 570 -23.86 12.72 -7.94
N TYR A 571 -24.63 13.54 -8.66
CA TYR A 571 -25.11 14.82 -8.13
C TYR A 571 -26.51 14.78 -7.49
N VAL A 572 -27.37 13.81 -7.82
CA VAL A 572 -28.67 13.63 -7.16
C VAL A 572 -28.50 13.07 -5.74
N GLU A 573 -27.53 12.19 -5.51
CA GLU A 573 -27.21 11.67 -4.18
C GLU A 573 -26.63 12.77 -3.25
N GLU A 574 -25.85 13.71 -3.79
CA GLU A 574 -25.31 14.86 -3.05
C GLU A 574 -26.38 15.92 -2.71
N ASN A 575 -27.37 16.12 -3.61
CA ASN A 575 -28.47 17.07 -3.41
C ASN A 575 -29.50 16.64 -2.33
N GLN A 576 -29.45 15.40 -1.83
CA GLN A 576 -30.35 14.91 -0.77
C GLN A 576 -29.94 15.38 0.65
N GLN A 577 -28.81 16.09 0.82
CA GLN A 577 -28.38 16.63 2.13
C GLN A 577 -28.03 18.14 2.09
N PRO A 578 -28.98 19.02 1.71
CA PRO A 578 -28.71 20.44 1.46
C PRO A 578 -28.21 21.22 2.70
N ASP A 579 -28.59 20.82 3.91
CA ASP A 579 -28.19 21.47 5.16
C ASP A 579 -26.71 21.26 5.53
N ARG A 580 -26.02 20.34 4.86
CA ARG A 580 -24.60 20.02 5.10
C ARG A 580 -23.65 20.61 4.05
N LEU A 581 -24.19 21.17 2.96
CA LEU A 581 -23.40 21.69 1.85
C LEU A 581 -22.90 23.10 2.14
N ILE A 582 -21.59 23.34 2.01
CA ILE A 582 -21.02 24.69 2.07
C ILE A 582 -21.41 25.51 0.82
N ALA A 583 -21.27 26.83 0.89
CA ALA A 583 -21.70 27.74 -0.17
C ALA A 583 -21.06 27.44 -1.54
N ILE A 584 -19.83 26.91 -1.55
CA ILE A 584 -19.14 26.50 -2.78
C ILE A 584 -19.71 25.20 -3.34
N GLU A 585 -20.00 24.20 -2.51
CA GLU A 585 -20.65 22.95 -2.94
C GLU A 585 -22.02 23.24 -3.57
N ARG A 586 -22.83 24.11 -2.95
CA ARG A 586 -24.11 24.57 -3.53
C ARG A 586 -23.92 25.32 -4.85
N ARG A 587 -22.82 26.05 -5.02
CA ARG A 587 -22.53 26.78 -6.27
C ARG A 587 -22.01 25.88 -7.38
N LEU A 588 -21.37 24.77 -7.05
CA LEU A 588 -20.88 23.79 -8.02
C LEU A 588 -21.97 22.80 -8.44
N LEU A 589 -22.95 22.56 -7.56
CA LEU A 589 -24.11 21.70 -7.83
C LEU A 589 -25.24 22.39 -8.60
N ASN A 590 -25.41 23.71 -8.45
CA ASN A 590 -26.37 24.52 -9.21
C ASN A 590 -25.74 25.05 -10.50
#